data_AF-A0A1M4VLA5-F1
#
_entry.id   AF-A0A1M4VLA5-F1
#
_cell.length_a   1.000
_cell.length_b   1.000
_cell.length_c   1.000
_cell.angle_alpha   90.00
_cell.angle_beta   90.00
_cell.angle_gamma   90.00
#
_symmetry.space_group_name_H-M   'P 1'
#
loop_
_entity.id
_entity.type
_entity.pdbx_description
1 polymer ?
#
loop_
_entity_poly.entity_id
_entity_poly.type
_entity_poly.pdbx_seq_one_letter_code
_entity_poly.pdbx_strand_id
1 'polypeptide(L)' 'MIKGVIESISAKTGMSLEETRKMMESGIPLKRFQTPEDIAAMVVFLASDEGKNINGEAINIDGGVVRC' A
#
# COMPACT_ATOMS: atom_id res chain seq x y z
N MET A 1 -3.30 -9.41 -6.45
CA MET A 1 -2.55 -9.59 -5.19
C MET A 1 -3.41 -9.28 -3.96
N ILE A 2 -4.08 -8.12 -3.87
CA ILE A 2 -4.91 -7.73 -2.70
C ILE A 2 -6.12 -8.66 -2.45
N LYS A 3 -6.80 -9.14 -3.51
CA LYS A 3 -7.96 -10.04 -3.35
C LYS A 3 -7.65 -11.30 -2.53
N GLY A 4 -6.53 -11.96 -2.81
CA GLY A 4 -6.14 -13.18 -2.07
C GLY A 4 -5.83 -12.94 -0.59
N VAL A 5 -5.35 -11.74 -0.24
CA VAL A 5 -5.14 -11.37 1.17
C VAL A 5 -6.47 -11.17 1.89
N ILE A 6 -7.41 -10.47 1.24
CA ILE A 6 -8.76 -10.26 1.79
C ILE A 6 -9.48 -11.61 1.98
N GLU A 7 -9.40 -12.50 0.99
CA GLU A 7 -9.96 -13.86 1.08
C GLU A 7 -9.35 -14.65 2.25
N SER A 8 -8.02 -14.59 2.41
CA SER A 8 -7.36 -15.28 3.53
C SER A 8 -7.74 -14.71 4.90
N ILE A 9 -7.96 -13.39 5.02
CA ILE A 9 -8.34 -12.77 6.30
C ILE A 9 -9.80 -13.08 6.61
N SER A 10 -10.69 -12.93 5.62
CA SER A 10 -12.11 -13.28 5.74
C SER A 10 -12.30 -14.73 6.18
N ALA A 11 -11.55 -15.67 5.60
CA ALA A 11 -11.59 -17.08 5.99
C ALA A 11 -11.16 -17.34 7.45
N LYS A 12 -10.28 -16.50 8.02
CA LYS A 12 -9.79 -16.63 9.40
C LYS A 12 -10.65 -15.91 10.43
N THR A 13 -11.27 -14.78 10.06
CA THR A 13 -12.05 -13.94 10.98
C THR A 13 -13.55 -14.23 10.92
N GLY A 14 -14.03 -14.91 9.86
CA GLY A 14 -15.45 -15.13 9.62
C GLY A 14 -16.21 -13.88 9.13
N MET A 15 -15.51 -12.76 8.90
CA MET A 15 -16.09 -11.52 8.39
C MET A 15 -16.34 -11.63 6.88
N SER A 16 -17.30 -10.86 6.36
CA SER A 16 -17.48 -10.76 4.90
C SER A 16 -16.27 -10.12 4.22
N LEU A 17 -16.14 -10.32 2.91
CA LEU A 17 -15.06 -9.71 2.11
C LEU A 17 -15.10 -8.18 2.18
N GLU A 18 -16.30 -7.58 2.16
CA GLU A 18 -16.48 -6.14 2.24
C GLU A 18 -16.13 -5.57 3.62
N GLU A 19 -16.55 -6.24 4.69
CA GLU A 19 -16.17 -5.84 6.05
C GLU A 19 -14.67 -5.97 6.27
N THR A 20 -14.07 -7.05 5.77
CA THR A 20 -12.63 -7.28 5.82
C THR A 20 -11.89 -6.17 5.08
N ARG A 21 -12.35 -5.81 3.87
CA ARG A 21 -11.78 -4.74 3.07
C ARG A 21 -11.85 -3.40 3.82
N LYS A 22 -13.02 -3.01 4.32
CA LYS A 22 -13.21 -1.76 5.06
C LYS A 22 -12.38 -1.71 6.32
N MET A 23 -12.28 -2.83 7.05
CA MET A 23 -11.44 -2.93 8.24
C MET A 23 -9.98 -2.68 7.89
N MET A 24 -9.47 -3.30 6.82
CA MET A 24 -8.09 -3.08 6.38
C MET A 24 -7.85 -1.63 5.93
N GLU A 25 -8.73 -1.07 5.10
CA GLU A 25 -8.66 0.33 4.66
C GLU A 25 -8.71 1.30 5.84
N SER A 26 -9.45 0.97 6.90
CA SER A 26 -9.52 1.80 8.11
C SER A 26 -8.17 1.92 8.84
N GLY A 27 -7.30 0.91 8.71
CA GLY A 27 -5.94 0.93 9.23
C GLY A 27 -4.97 1.81 8.44
N ILE A 28 -5.32 2.16 7.20
CA ILE A 28 -4.52 3.04 6.34
C ILE A 28 -4.97 4.50 6.59
N PRO A 29 -4.06 5.45 6.85
CA PRO A 29 -4.46 6.85 7.01
C PRO A 29 -5.19 7.42 5.79
N LEU A 30 -4.73 7.11 4.58
CA LEU A 30 -5.42 7.52 3.33
C LEU A 30 -6.74 6.77 3.05
N LYS A 31 -7.14 5.80 3.88
CA LYS A 31 -8.40 5.04 3.76
C LYS A 31 -8.58 4.33 2.42
N ARG A 32 -7.48 4.00 1.74
CA ARG A 32 -7.48 3.22 0.50
C ARG A 32 -6.21 2.40 0.39
N PHE A 33 -6.29 1.32 -0.36
CA PHE A 33 -5.10 0.61 -0.83
C PHE A 33 -4.36 1.43 -1.90
N GLN A 34 -3.05 1.24 -1.95
CA GLN A 34 -2.23 1.82 -3.00
C GLN A 34 -2.40 1.01 -4.28
N THR A 35 -2.40 1.69 -5.40
CA THR A 35 -2.47 1.09 -6.73
C THR A 35 -1.06 0.82 -7.26
N PRO A 36 -0.91 -0.04 -8.28
CA PRO A 36 0.38 -0.20 -8.97
C PRO A 36 0.95 1.13 -9.48
N GLU A 37 0.10 2.07 -9.87
CA GLU A 37 0.49 3.39 -10.37
C GLU A 37 1.07 4.28 -9.27
N ASP A 38 0.57 4.21 -8.03
CA ASP A 38 1.17 4.91 -6.88
C ASP A 38 2.64 4.49 -6.69
N ILE A 39 2.93 3.19 -6.87
CA ILE A 39 4.30 2.65 -6.78
C ILE A 39 5.13 3.05 -8.01
N ALA A 40 4.57 2.89 -9.20
CA ALA A 40 5.26 3.18 -10.45
C ALA A 40 5.69 4.65 -10.54
N ALA A 41 4.85 5.58 -10.09
CA ALA A 41 5.19 7.01 -10.10
C ALA A 41 6.46 7.30 -9.29
N MET A 42 6.61 6.70 -8.12
CA MET A 42 7.81 6.88 -7.30
C MET A 42 9.03 6.20 -7.92
N VAL A 43 8.88 5.01 -8.50
CA VAL A 43 9.96 4.34 -9.22
C VAL A 43 10.45 5.18 -10.40
N VAL A 44 9.53 5.78 -11.17
CA VAL A 44 9.86 6.67 -12.28
C VAL A 44 10.62 7.90 -11.81
N PHE A 45 10.20 8.53 -10.70
CA PHE A 45 10.91 9.66 -10.11
C PHE A 45 12.33 9.27 -9.64
N LEU A 46 12.48 8.13 -8.97
CA LEU A 46 13.79 7.67 -8.52
C LEU A 46 14.72 7.30 -9.68
N ALA A 47 14.17 6.84 -10.80
CA ALA A 47 14.91 6.51 -12.01
C ALA A 47 15.20 7.72 -12.91
N SER A 48 14.63 8.90 -12.63
CA SER A 48 14.82 10.10 -13.44
C SER A 48 16.04 10.93 -12.99
N ASP A 49 16.38 11.95 -13.77
CA ASP A 49 17.48 12.87 -13.43
C ASP A 49 17.23 13.64 -12.13
N GLU A 50 15.96 13.85 -11.76
CA GLU A 50 15.56 14.47 -10.50
C GLU A 50 15.88 13.58 -9.28
N GLY A 51 15.82 12.26 -9.46
CA GLY A 51 16.12 11.28 -8.41
C GLY A 51 17.61 10.99 -8.20
N LYS A 52 18.51 11.49 -9.07
CA LYS A 52 19.92 11.02 -9.18
C LYS A 52 20.77 11.09 -7.92
N ASN A 53 20.40 11.92 -6.94
CA ASN A 53 21.14 12.07 -5.68
C ASN A 53 20.51 11.31 -4.51
N ILE A 54 19.44 10.54 -4.73
CA ILE A 54 18.77 9.73 -3.72
C ILE A 54 19.32 8.30 -3.79
N ASN A 55 19.98 7.85 -2.74
CA ASN A 55 20.54 6.49 -2.64
C ASN A 55 20.52 6.00 -1.19
N GLY A 56 20.46 4.68 -0.99
CA GLY A 56 20.48 4.07 0.35
C GLY A 56 19.20 4.23 1.16
N GLU A 57 18.17 4.90 0.62
CA GLU A 57 16.93 5.19 1.31
C GLU A 57 15.86 4.12 1.11
N ALA A 58 15.06 3.88 2.15
CA ALA A 58 13.83 3.10 2.08
C ALA A 58 12.63 4.03 2.13
N ILE A 59 11.95 4.20 0.98
CA ILE A 59 10.84 5.15 0.87
C ILE A 59 9.50 4.43 0.89
N ASN A 60 8.66 4.79 1.86
CA ASN A 60 7.35 4.17 2.05
C ASN A 60 6.32 4.70 1.04
N ILE A 61 5.61 3.77 0.39
CA ILE A 61 4.49 4.04 -0.53
C ILE A 61 3.28 3.26 -0.02
N ASP A 62 2.87 3.53 1.21
CA ASP A 62 1.91 2.71 1.95
C ASP A 62 0.64 3.47 2.37
N GLY A 63 0.55 4.76 2.06
CA GLY A 63 -0.56 5.62 2.48
C GLY A 63 -0.49 6.04 3.95
N GLY A 64 0.70 6.00 4.56
CA GLY A 64 1.00 6.50 5.91
C GLY A 64 0.94 5.43 7.01
N VAL A 65 0.98 4.14 6.65
CA VAL A 65 0.88 3.05 7.62
C VAL A 65 2.10 3.02 8.53
N VAL A 66 3.30 3.16 7.95
CA VAL A 66 4.55 3.30 8.68
C VAL A 66 4.82 4.79 8.93
N ARG A 67 5.12 5.11 10.20
CA ARG A 67 5.55 6.45 10.61
C ARG A 67 7.08 6.47 10.61
N CYS A 68 7.67 7.26 9.72
CA CYS A 68 9.08 7.60 9.70
C CYS A 68 9.40 8.75 10.66
#